data_AF-A0A133V7A7-F1
#
_entry.id   AF-A0A133V7A7-F1
#
_cell.length_a   1.000
_cell.length_b   1.000
_cell.length_c   1.000
_cell.angle_alpha   90.00
_cell.angle_beta   90.00
_cell.angle_gamma   90.00
#
_symmetry.space_group_name_H-M   'P 1'
#
loop_
_entity.id
_entity.type
_entity.pdbx_description
1 polymer ?
#
loop_
_entity_poly.entity_id
_entity_poly.type
_entity_poly.pdbx_seq_one_letter_code
_entity_poly.pdbx_strand_id
1 'polypeptide(L)'
;MSESDSQTILTPQHHEDCVLRESIQFKNLVKTERGEVVSIRPCASEKGKIMAEIELPTRKDELFLDSQLLCRLLRAYKRRFTKMKCSSKLGVGRVMWKARRTYIYKHGKFDVRFALSQDDALKTMDSIGRLILGSIFCKKCGQPAIECALGQCEECVSNNLQSVTLDELSTPLFIKGFEALTEALEISRVTLIETSEIRPISPSQVSKFKSKIQEGVEFFLDSSLKTPEWTNVSASVSSVSLAFSIEDFHEKAVELTEALAKRPGGREEDIQSIRQFEKLALETFKILLKAFHNDDPDRLKLVKQKNSELSELLEKLDSNLSGNILGRIREMYEDASSVWSGLLKSYSS
;
A
#
# COMPACT_ATOMS: atom_id res chain seq x y z
N MET A 1 22.07 22.29 -22.45
CA MET A 1 21.61 21.19 -21.59
C MET A 1 20.81 21.86 -20.49
N SER A 2 19.49 21.84 -20.58
CA SER A 2 18.62 22.30 -19.50
C SER A 2 18.87 21.40 -18.30
N GLU A 3 19.15 21.98 -17.14
CA GLU A 3 19.12 21.27 -15.85
C GLU A 3 17.78 20.54 -15.79
N SER A 4 17.82 19.20 -15.88
CA SER A 4 16.63 18.42 -15.60
C SER A 4 16.43 18.54 -14.09
N ASP A 5 15.44 19.30 -13.66
CA ASP A 5 15.02 19.34 -12.27
C ASP A 5 14.88 17.90 -11.78
N SER A 6 15.81 17.47 -10.93
CA SER A 6 15.83 16.12 -10.39
C SER A 6 14.58 15.97 -9.55
N GLN A 7 13.60 15.20 -10.06
CA GLN A 7 12.36 14.97 -9.35
C GLN A 7 12.65 14.17 -8.07
N THR A 8 12.13 14.63 -6.94
CA THR A 8 12.27 14.03 -5.62
C THR A 8 10.91 13.59 -5.09
N ILE A 9 10.91 12.52 -4.29
CA ILE A 9 9.74 12.08 -3.54
C ILE A 9 9.96 12.33 -2.06
N LEU A 10 8.96 12.92 -1.42
CA LEU A 10 8.92 13.04 0.04
C LEU A 10 8.33 11.78 0.66
N THR A 11 9.03 11.22 1.63
CA THR A 11 8.51 10.13 2.47
C THR A 11 8.80 10.41 3.93
N PRO A 12 8.00 9.88 4.87
CA PRO A 12 8.36 9.90 6.29
C PRO A 12 9.75 9.33 6.52
N GLN A 13 10.57 10.00 7.34
CA GLN A 13 11.81 9.41 7.81
C GLN A 13 11.47 8.42 8.93
N HIS A 14 11.92 7.16 8.79
CA HIS A 14 11.72 6.14 9.83
C HIS A 14 12.95 6.00 10.72
N HIS A 15 12.72 5.69 11.99
CA HIS A 15 13.75 5.28 12.94
C HIS A 15 14.44 3.96 12.52
N GLU A 16 15.69 3.76 12.95
CA GLU A 16 16.52 2.59 12.59
C GLU A 16 15.91 1.23 12.96
N ASP A 17 15.09 1.19 14.01
CA ASP A 17 14.39 0.00 14.50
C ASP A 17 13.04 -0.26 13.80
N CYS A 18 12.63 0.61 12.87
CA CYS A 18 11.48 0.37 12.01
C CYS A 18 11.81 -0.69 10.95
N VAL A 19 10.85 -1.57 10.64
CA VAL A 19 11.01 -2.63 9.64
C VAL A 19 11.33 -2.10 8.23
N LEU A 20 10.89 -0.87 7.92
CA LEU A 20 11.20 -0.19 6.64
C LEU A 20 12.67 0.24 6.54
N ARG A 21 13.37 0.41 7.68
CA ARG A 21 14.81 0.69 7.76
C ARG A 21 15.63 -0.56 7.97
N GLU A 22 15.25 -1.40 8.95
CA GLU A 22 15.91 -2.68 9.25
C GLU A 22 16.01 -3.54 7.98
N SER A 23 14.93 -3.55 7.17
CA SER A 23 14.77 -4.36 5.96
C SER A 23 14.88 -5.88 6.21
N ILE A 24 14.50 -6.71 5.23
CA ILE A 24 14.74 -8.16 5.29
C ILE A 24 15.71 -8.53 4.17
N GLN A 25 16.99 -8.36 4.44
CA GLN A 25 18.03 -8.81 3.52
C GLN A 25 18.35 -10.28 3.82
N PHE A 26 17.75 -11.20 3.07
CA PHE A 26 17.92 -12.64 3.30
C PHE A 26 19.38 -13.07 3.13
N LYS A 27 20.13 -12.40 2.25
CA LYS A 27 21.58 -12.61 2.09
C LYS A 27 22.39 -12.33 3.36
N ASN A 28 21.96 -11.38 4.19
CA ASN A 28 22.66 -11.06 5.43
C ASN A 28 22.34 -12.08 6.53
N LEU A 29 21.15 -12.68 6.49
CA LEU A 29 20.74 -13.70 7.46
C LEU A 29 21.63 -14.95 7.40
N VAL A 30 22.08 -15.34 6.20
CA VAL A 30 23.03 -16.46 6.01
C VAL A 30 24.37 -16.23 6.72
N LYS A 31 24.76 -14.97 6.93
CA LYS A 31 26.03 -14.60 7.60
C LYS A 31 25.90 -14.48 9.11
N THR A 32 24.68 -14.57 9.65
CA THR A 32 24.41 -14.46 11.08
C THR A 32 24.00 -15.81 11.65
N GLU A 33 24.31 -16.09 12.92
CA GLU A 33 23.90 -17.32 13.61
C GLU A 33 22.36 -17.49 13.73
N ARG A 34 21.56 -16.51 13.28
CA ARG A 34 20.11 -16.42 13.49
C ARG A 34 19.25 -16.95 12.35
N GLY A 35 19.82 -17.38 11.22
CA GLY A 35 19.05 -17.84 10.06
C GLY A 35 19.82 -18.82 9.19
N GLU A 36 19.80 -20.10 9.53
CA GLU A 36 20.40 -21.13 8.70
C GLU A 36 19.49 -21.42 7.49
N VAL A 37 20.02 -21.19 6.28
CA VAL A 37 19.32 -21.58 5.05
C VAL A 37 19.55 -23.05 4.81
N VAL A 38 18.52 -23.85 5.00
CA VAL A 38 18.58 -25.29 4.79
C VAL A 38 18.38 -25.58 3.31
N SER A 39 19.43 -26.06 2.64
CA SER A 39 19.40 -26.45 1.23
C SER A 39 19.24 -27.97 1.10
N ILE A 40 18.13 -28.40 0.50
CA ILE A 40 17.77 -29.79 0.32
C ILE A 40 17.77 -30.10 -1.18
N ARG A 41 18.50 -31.15 -1.58
CA ARG A 41 18.45 -31.67 -2.96
C ARG A 41 17.21 -32.56 -3.13
N PRO A 42 16.27 -32.23 -4.03
CA PRO A 42 15.11 -33.07 -4.26
C PRO A 42 15.47 -34.40 -4.95
N CYS A 43 14.51 -35.34 -4.94
CA CYS A 43 14.66 -36.69 -5.53
C CYS A 43 14.99 -36.64 -7.03
N ALA A 44 15.38 -37.79 -7.60
CA ALA A 44 15.94 -37.93 -8.95
C ALA A 44 15.17 -37.23 -10.10
N SER A 45 13.86 -37.04 -9.97
CA SER A 45 12.99 -36.33 -10.94
C SER A 45 13.28 -34.82 -11.07
N GLU A 46 14.04 -34.23 -10.16
CA GLU A 46 14.38 -32.80 -10.14
C GLU A 46 15.90 -32.57 -10.14
N LYS A 47 16.64 -33.43 -10.85
CA LYS A 47 18.10 -33.40 -10.93
C LYS A 47 18.61 -32.00 -11.31
N GLY A 48 19.53 -31.47 -10.52
CA GLY A 48 20.13 -30.14 -10.73
C GLY A 48 19.34 -28.96 -10.16
N LYS A 49 18.24 -29.21 -9.45
CA LYS A 49 17.52 -28.20 -8.68
C LYS A 49 17.78 -28.33 -7.19
N ILE A 50 17.49 -27.27 -6.45
CA ILE A 50 17.48 -27.28 -4.99
C ILE A 50 16.13 -26.78 -4.45
N MET A 51 15.85 -27.18 -3.22
CA MET A 51 14.88 -26.56 -2.33
C MET A 51 15.67 -25.80 -1.25
N ALA A 52 15.37 -24.53 -1.05
CA ALA A 52 15.96 -23.74 0.01
C ALA A 52 14.86 -23.30 0.96
N GLU A 53 15.06 -23.56 2.25
CA GLU A 53 14.16 -23.16 3.32
C GLU A 53 14.87 -22.17 4.24
N ILE A 54 14.16 -21.12 4.64
CA ILE A 54 14.60 -20.21 5.70
C ILE A 54 13.44 -19.94 6.64
N GLU A 55 13.74 -19.89 7.93
CA GLU A 55 12.82 -19.43 8.96
C GLU A 55 13.37 -18.13 9.54
N LEU A 56 12.60 -17.05 9.40
CA LEU A 56 13.00 -15.77 9.95
C LEU A 56 12.85 -15.79 11.47
N PRO A 57 13.81 -15.22 12.22
CA PRO A 57 13.78 -15.24 13.67
C PRO A 57 12.58 -14.45 14.18
N THR A 58 11.58 -15.17 14.68
CA THR A 58 10.41 -14.65 15.39
C THR A 58 10.37 -15.25 16.79
N ARG A 59 9.72 -14.56 17.75
CA ARG A 59 9.42 -15.23 19.02
C ARG A 59 8.48 -16.39 18.72
N LYS A 60 8.64 -17.50 19.44
CA LYS A 60 7.77 -18.67 19.30
C LYS A 60 6.31 -18.20 19.45
N ASP A 61 5.46 -18.53 18.48
CA ASP A 61 4.04 -18.15 18.36
C ASP A 61 3.73 -16.70 17.92
N GLU A 62 4.73 -15.88 17.59
CA GLU A 62 4.53 -14.54 17.04
C GLU A 62 4.17 -14.58 15.54
N LEU A 63 3.30 -13.66 15.11
CA LEU A 63 2.98 -13.48 13.70
C LEU A 63 4.04 -12.59 13.07
N PHE A 64 4.60 -13.03 11.94
CA PHE A 64 5.55 -12.25 11.16
C PHE A 64 4.88 -11.40 10.09
N LEU A 65 3.83 -11.94 9.47
CA LEU A 65 3.11 -11.32 8.37
C LEU A 65 1.64 -11.15 8.71
N ASP A 66 1.10 -9.98 8.39
CA ASP A 66 -0.32 -9.81 8.21
C ASP A 66 -0.78 -10.63 7.00
N SER A 67 -1.62 -11.63 7.25
CA SER A 67 -2.02 -12.59 6.23
C SER A 67 -3.03 -12.02 5.23
N GLN A 68 -3.78 -10.97 5.60
CA GLN A 68 -4.71 -10.30 4.69
C GLN A 68 -3.94 -9.41 3.71
N LEU A 69 -3.04 -8.58 4.23
CA LEU A 69 -2.14 -7.73 3.45
C LEU A 69 -1.20 -8.54 2.57
N LEU A 70 -0.66 -9.66 3.06
CA LEU A 70 0.11 -10.59 2.23
C LEU A 70 -0.69 -11.02 1.01
N CYS A 71 -1.94 -11.46 1.20
CA CYS A 71 -2.77 -11.87 0.09
C CYS A 71 -3.18 -10.71 -0.82
N ARG A 72 -3.38 -9.50 -0.27
CA ARG A 72 -3.68 -8.29 -1.06
C ARG A 72 -2.50 -7.96 -1.97
N LEU A 73 -1.28 -7.89 -1.44
CA LEU A 73 -0.05 -7.62 -2.20
C LEU A 73 0.21 -8.69 -3.27
N LEU A 74 0.10 -9.98 -2.94
CA LEU A 74 0.29 -11.06 -3.91
C LEU A 74 -0.78 -11.08 -5.02
N ARG A 75 -2.02 -10.70 -4.71
CA ARG A 75 -3.09 -10.52 -5.72
C ARG A 75 -2.82 -9.30 -6.59
N ALA A 76 -2.39 -8.21 -5.99
CA ALA A 76 -2.02 -6.99 -6.70
C ALA A 76 -0.83 -7.22 -7.64
N TYR A 77 -0.02 -8.24 -7.45
CA TYR A 77 1.06 -8.60 -8.38
C TYR A 77 0.79 -9.89 -9.20
N LYS A 78 -0.47 -10.36 -9.21
CA LYS A 78 -0.84 -11.68 -9.77
C LYS A 78 -0.45 -11.84 -11.25
N ARG A 79 -0.53 -10.79 -12.06
CA ARG A 79 -0.25 -10.84 -13.51
C ARG A 79 1.21 -11.22 -13.82
N ARG A 80 2.12 -11.02 -12.87
CA ARG A 80 3.55 -11.36 -13.00
C ARG A 80 3.88 -12.77 -12.54
N PHE A 81 2.92 -13.47 -11.91
CA PHE A 81 3.06 -14.86 -11.50
C PHE A 81 2.41 -15.80 -12.52
N THR A 82 3.09 -16.90 -12.85
CA THR A 82 2.49 -17.95 -13.69
C THR A 82 1.35 -18.66 -12.95
N LYS A 83 1.48 -18.81 -11.63
CA LYS A 83 0.47 -19.38 -10.73
C LYS A 83 0.55 -18.66 -9.39
N MET A 84 -0.59 -18.33 -8.80
CA MET A 84 -0.66 -17.78 -7.44
C MET A 84 -1.86 -18.36 -6.69
N LYS A 85 -1.65 -18.72 -5.43
CA LYS A 85 -2.69 -19.02 -4.45
C LYS A 85 -2.33 -18.32 -3.15
N CYS A 86 -3.30 -17.75 -2.46
CA CYS A 86 -3.09 -17.20 -1.12
C CYS A 86 -4.32 -17.44 -0.25
N SER A 87 -4.09 -17.86 1.00
CA SER A 87 -5.13 -18.06 1.99
C SER A 87 -4.76 -17.27 3.25
N SER A 88 -5.52 -16.22 3.55
CA SER A 88 -5.35 -15.43 4.77
C SER A 88 -5.66 -16.26 6.02
N LYS A 89 -6.68 -17.12 5.96
CA LYS A 89 -7.06 -18.05 7.04
C LYS A 89 -5.95 -19.03 7.42
N LEU A 90 -5.30 -19.63 6.41
CA LEU A 90 -4.19 -20.55 6.64
C LEU A 90 -2.85 -19.82 6.86
N GLY A 91 -2.78 -18.52 6.55
CA GLY A 91 -1.55 -17.76 6.61
C GLY A 91 -0.49 -18.24 5.64
N VAL A 92 -0.89 -18.65 4.43
CA VAL A 92 0.05 -19.16 3.42
C VAL A 92 -0.19 -18.53 2.04
N GLY A 93 0.88 -17.97 1.48
CA GLY A 93 1.00 -17.57 0.09
C GLY A 93 1.81 -18.61 -0.69
N ARG A 94 1.40 -18.90 -1.93
CA ARG A 94 2.12 -19.76 -2.86
C ARG A 94 2.16 -19.12 -4.23
N VAL A 95 3.36 -18.85 -4.73
CA VAL A 95 3.58 -18.24 -6.05
C VAL A 95 4.50 -19.09 -6.92
N MET A 96 4.31 -19.02 -8.22
CA MET A 96 5.24 -19.51 -9.24
C MET A 96 5.76 -18.30 -10.00
N TRP A 97 7.03 -17.95 -9.78
CA TRP A 97 7.66 -16.79 -10.38
C TRP A 97 8.99 -17.16 -11.02
N LYS A 98 9.18 -16.79 -12.30
CA LYS A 98 10.37 -17.14 -13.09
C LYS A 98 10.72 -18.65 -12.97
N ALA A 99 9.73 -19.55 -13.02
CA ALA A 99 9.90 -21.00 -12.83
C ALA A 99 10.37 -21.48 -11.44
N ARG A 100 10.35 -20.62 -10.41
CA ARG A 100 10.58 -20.99 -9.01
C ARG A 100 9.26 -21.01 -8.28
N ARG A 101 9.04 -22.02 -7.44
CA ARG A 101 7.84 -22.12 -6.60
C ARG A 101 8.20 -21.67 -5.20
N THR A 102 7.56 -20.60 -4.74
CA THR A 102 7.81 -20.05 -3.40
C THR A 102 6.57 -20.21 -2.52
N TYR A 103 6.76 -20.73 -1.32
CA TYR A 103 5.79 -20.72 -0.24
C TYR A 103 6.20 -19.66 0.79
N ILE A 104 5.22 -18.89 1.25
CA ILE A 104 5.39 -17.77 2.18
C ILE A 104 4.42 -18.02 3.33
N TYR A 105 4.92 -18.19 4.54
CA TYR A 105 4.11 -18.51 5.71
C TYR A 105 4.03 -17.32 6.66
N LYS A 106 2.88 -17.13 7.31
CA LYS A 106 2.62 -16.01 8.23
C LYS A 106 3.57 -15.91 9.42
N HIS A 107 4.28 -16.99 9.76
CA HIS A 107 5.27 -17.03 10.85
C HIS A 107 6.70 -16.72 10.39
N GLY A 108 6.89 -16.31 9.13
CA GLY A 108 8.20 -15.90 8.62
C GLY A 108 9.02 -17.02 7.98
N LYS A 109 8.42 -18.21 7.77
CA LYS A 109 9.04 -19.28 6.97
C LYS A 109 8.88 -19.01 5.48
N PHE A 110 9.95 -19.24 4.71
CA PHE A 110 9.96 -19.22 3.24
C PHE A 110 10.57 -20.51 2.71
N ASP A 111 9.89 -21.14 1.74
CA ASP A 111 10.37 -22.34 1.02
C ASP A 111 10.41 -22.01 -0.48
N VAL A 112 11.60 -21.97 -1.06
CA VAL A 112 11.83 -21.80 -2.49
C VAL A 112 12.25 -23.13 -3.10
N ARG A 113 11.39 -23.67 -3.98
CA ARG A 113 11.63 -24.89 -4.75
C ARG A 113 12.00 -24.57 -6.18
N PHE A 114 12.68 -25.53 -6.82
CA PHE A 114 13.13 -25.47 -8.21
C PHE A 114 14.17 -24.39 -8.50
N ALA A 115 14.88 -23.90 -7.48
CA ALA A 115 15.99 -22.99 -7.65
C ALA A 115 17.20 -23.72 -8.29
N LEU A 116 18.02 -23.00 -9.05
CA LEU A 116 19.23 -23.54 -9.69
C LEU A 116 20.40 -23.65 -8.72
N SER A 117 20.42 -22.81 -7.69
CA SER A 117 21.46 -22.72 -6.68
C SER A 117 20.92 -22.04 -5.43
N GLN A 118 21.69 -22.04 -4.34
CA GLN A 118 21.32 -21.33 -3.11
C GLN A 118 21.24 -19.82 -3.33
N ASP A 119 22.16 -19.25 -4.12
CA ASP A 119 22.12 -17.83 -4.49
C ASP A 119 20.86 -17.48 -5.32
N ASP A 120 20.44 -18.36 -6.24
CA ASP A 120 19.20 -18.18 -7.00
C ASP A 120 17.97 -18.20 -6.08
N ALA A 121 17.96 -19.08 -5.07
CA ALA A 121 16.90 -19.12 -4.07
C ALA A 121 16.88 -17.85 -3.21
N LEU A 122 18.04 -17.40 -2.72
CA LEU A 122 18.18 -16.17 -1.93
C LEU A 122 17.75 -14.93 -2.71
N LYS A 123 18.14 -14.80 -3.98
CA LYS A 123 17.68 -13.72 -4.87
C LYS A 123 16.16 -13.76 -5.06
N THR A 124 15.59 -14.96 -5.15
CA THR A 124 14.13 -15.14 -5.22
C THR A 124 13.46 -14.71 -3.92
N MET A 125 14.00 -15.08 -2.76
CA MET A 125 13.51 -14.66 -1.44
C MET A 125 13.60 -13.14 -1.25
N ASP A 126 14.74 -12.51 -1.55
CA ASP A 126 14.91 -11.06 -1.50
C ASP A 126 13.84 -10.35 -2.35
N SER A 127 13.63 -10.83 -3.58
CA SER A 127 12.65 -10.24 -4.49
C SER A 127 11.22 -10.41 -3.96
N ILE A 128 10.88 -11.58 -3.41
CA ILE A 128 9.57 -11.80 -2.78
C ILE A 128 9.43 -10.93 -1.51
N GLY A 129 10.47 -10.81 -0.70
CA GLY A 129 10.50 -9.96 0.50
C GLY A 129 10.17 -8.51 0.19
N ARG A 130 10.74 -7.96 -0.90
CA ARG A 130 10.42 -6.61 -1.40
C ARG A 130 8.97 -6.44 -1.80
N LEU A 131 8.37 -7.46 -2.45
CA LEU A 131 6.96 -7.42 -2.86
C LEU A 131 6.00 -7.46 -1.68
N ILE A 132 6.37 -8.19 -0.63
CA ILE A 132 5.50 -8.38 0.54
C ILE A 132 5.89 -7.45 1.70
N LEU A 133 6.80 -6.49 1.48
CA LEU A 133 7.39 -5.69 2.56
C LEU A 133 6.29 -5.06 3.44
N GLY A 134 5.27 -4.50 2.79
CA GLY A 134 4.12 -3.88 3.47
C GLY A 134 3.34 -4.80 4.43
N SER A 135 3.42 -6.12 4.27
CA SER A 135 2.71 -7.08 5.13
C SER A 135 3.49 -7.53 6.36
N ILE A 136 4.77 -7.17 6.51
CA ILE A 136 5.57 -7.62 7.65
C ILE A 136 5.26 -6.77 8.87
N PHE A 137 5.04 -7.40 10.02
CA PHE A 137 4.87 -6.70 11.28
C PHE A 137 6.17 -6.05 11.73
N CYS A 138 6.09 -4.77 12.10
CA CYS A 138 7.21 -4.05 12.66
C CYS A 138 7.41 -4.44 14.13
N LYS A 139 8.63 -4.85 14.48
CA LYS A 139 8.97 -5.22 15.87
C LYS A 139 8.87 -4.05 16.86
N LYS A 140 8.96 -2.81 16.35
CA LYS A 140 8.87 -1.59 17.16
C LYS A 140 7.43 -1.33 17.60
N CYS A 141 6.54 -1.09 16.64
CA CYS A 141 5.16 -0.66 16.91
C CYS A 141 4.11 -1.79 16.84
N GLY A 142 4.49 -3.00 16.41
CA GLY A 142 3.57 -4.12 16.23
C GLY A 142 2.64 -4.02 15.01
N GLN A 143 2.68 -2.93 14.24
CA GLN A 143 1.85 -2.73 13.05
C GLN A 143 2.52 -3.22 11.76
N PRO A 144 1.74 -3.58 10.71
CA PRO A 144 2.30 -3.91 9.41
C PRO A 144 3.09 -2.75 8.80
N ALA A 145 4.16 -3.06 8.08
CA ALA A 145 5.06 -2.05 7.51
C ALA A 145 4.35 -1.05 6.58
N ILE A 146 3.24 -1.44 5.95
CA ILE A 146 2.45 -0.56 5.08
C ILE A 146 1.84 0.62 5.85
N GLU A 147 1.48 0.42 7.11
CA GLU A 147 0.98 1.46 8.01
C GLU A 147 2.12 2.37 8.49
N CYS A 148 3.28 1.77 8.78
CA CYS A 148 4.49 2.53 9.08
C CYS A 148 4.91 3.45 7.92
N ALA A 149 4.67 3.03 6.68
CA ALA A 149 5.14 3.74 5.49
C ALA A 149 4.47 5.11 5.30
N LEU A 150 3.26 5.30 5.84
CA LEU A 150 2.55 6.58 5.83
C LEU A 150 2.53 7.27 7.21
N GLY A 151 3.27 6.73 8.18
CA GLY A 151 3.31 7.28 9.54
C GLY A 151 2.02 7.10 10.33
N GLN A 152 1.21 6.09 9.99
CA GLN A 152 0.03 5.75 10.77
C GLN A 152 0.41 5.17 12.14
N CYS A 153 1.58 4.53 12.26
CA CYS A 153 2.15 4.20 13.55
C CYS A 153 2.98 5.39 14.10
N GLU A 154 2.64 5.86 15.29
CA GLU A 154 3.26 7.04 15.89
C GLU A 154 4.71 6.80 16.35
N GLU A 155 5.12 5.52 16.51
CA GLU A 155 6.41 5.16 17.11
C GLU A 155 7.56 5.04 16.11
N CYS A 156 7.28 4.75 14.83
CA CYS A 156 8.32 4.43 13.85
C CYS A 156 8.80 5.62 13.04
N VAL A 157 8.06 6.72 13.05
CA VAL A 157 8.34 7.89 12.22
C VAL A 157 8.98 8.99 13.06
N SER A 158 10.08 9.56 12.58
CA SER A 158 10.64 10.79 13.13
C SER A 158 9.89 11.99 12.55
N ASN A 159 9.98 13.15 13.21
CA ASN A 159 9.33 14.38 12.73
C ASN A 159 9.97 14.96 11.45
N ASN A 160 10.82 14.22 10.76
CA ASN A 160 11.50 14.67 9.56
C ASN A 160 10.95 13.93 8.34
N LEU A 161 11.03 14.59 7.18
CA LEU A 161 10.89 13.94 5.89
C LEU A 161 12.26 13.55 5.34
N GLN A 162 12.27 12.48 4.55
CA GLN A 162 13.40 12.16 3.68
C GLN A 162 12.98 12.39 2.22
N SER A 163 13.85 13.06 1.46
CA SER A 163 13.74 13.17 0.02
C SER A 163 14.45 11.99 -0.64
N VAL A 164 13.73 11.21 -1.43
CA VAL A 164 14.31 10.14 -2.27
C VAL A 164 14.34 10.64 -3.70
N THR A 165 15.51 10.68 -4.33
CA THR A 165 15.60 11.07 -5.74
C THR A 165 14.96 10.00 -6.63
N LEU A 166 14.27 10.39 -7.70
CA LEU A 166 13.66 9.41 -8.59
C LEU A 166 14.69 8.46 -9.22
N ASP A 167 15.92 8.92 -9.45
CA ASP A 167 17.00 8.12 -10.03
C ASP A 167 17.47 6.98 -9.10
N GLU A 168 17.27 7.13 -7.80
CA GLU A 168 17.46 6.05 -6.83
C GLU A 168 16.32 5.03 -6.85
N LEU A 169 15.20 5.38 -7.48
CA LEU A 169 14.09 4.50 -7.79
C LEU A 169 14.15 4.08 -9.26
N SER A 170 13.28 3.16 -9.67
CA SER A 170 13.08 2.95 -11.10
C SER A 170 12.18 4.07 -11.66
N THR A 171 12.76 5.24 -11.94
CA THR A 171 12.06 6.48 -12.37
C THR A 171 10.88 6.22 -13.31
N PRO A 172 11.04 5.48 -14.43
CA PRO A 172 9.95 5.33 -15.40
C PRO A 172 8.79 4.48 -14.88
N LEU A 173 9.04 3.57 -13.93
CA LEU A 173 7.97 2.78 -13.32
C LEU A 173 7.24 3.58 -12.26
N PHE A 174 7.98 4.30 -11.42
CA PHE A 174 7.38 5.07 -10.34
C PHE A 174 6.46 6.17 -10.90
N ILE A 175 6.90 6.89 -11.94
CA ILE A 175 6.08 7.92 -12.62
C ILE A 175 4.81 7.30 -13.21
N LYS A 176 4.90 6.14 -13.88
CA LYS A 176 3.71 5.45 -14.41
C LYS A 176 2.73 5.03 -13.32
N GLY A 177 3.26 4.61 -12.16
CA GLY A 177 2.44 4.32 -10.99
C GLY A 177 1.65 5.54 -10.53
N PHE A 178 2.32 6.70 -10.49
CA PHE A 178 1.73 7.98 -10.12
C PHE A 178 0.65 8.46 -11.11
N GLU A 179 0.93 8.35 -12.41
CA GLU A 179 -0.01 8.68 -13.48
C GLU A 179 -1.27 7.81 -13.37
N ALA A 180 -1.11 6.50 -13.13
CA ALA A 180 -2.22 5.57 -12.95
C ALA A 180 -3.08 5.92 -11.73
N LEU A 181 -2.48 6.29 -10.59
CA LEU A 181 -3.24 6.75 -9.42
C LEU A 181 -3.96 8.08 -9.65
N THR A 182 -3.33 9.00 -10.38
CA THR A 182 -3.96 10.27 -10.76
C THR A 182 -5.18 10.02 -11.64
N GLU A 183 -5.06 9.14 -12.64
CA GLU A 183 -6.19 8.74 -13.48
C GLU A 183 -7.29 8.03 -12.66
N ALA A 184 -6.92 7.16 -11.71
CA ALA A 184 -7.87 6.51 -10.81
C ALA A 184 -8.67 7.53 -9.99
N LEU A 185 -8.02 8.55 -9.42
CA LEU A 185 -8.70 9.62 -8.69
C LEU A 185 -9.66 10.42 -9.58
N GLU A 186 -9.29 10.71 -10.83
CA GLU A 186 -10.20 11.36 -11.77
C GLU A 186 -11.40 10.47 -12.12
N ILE A 187 -11.19 9.17 -12.35
CA ILE A 187 -12.30 8.22 -12.58
C ILE A 187 -13.21 8.20 -11.34
N SER A 188 -12.65 8.12 -10.14
CA SER A 188 -13.41 8.14 -8.89
C SER A 188 -14.25 9.42 -8.76
N ARG A 189 -13.66 10.57 -9.08
CA ARG A 189 -14.33 11.88 -9.07
C ARG A 189 -15.52 11.92 -10.04
N VAL A 190 -15.33 11.48 -11.27
CA VAL A 190 -16.41 11.39 -12.29
C VAL A 190 -17.49 10.41 -11.83
N THR A 191 -17.10 9.28 -11.25
CA THR A 191 -18.01 8.20 -10.83
C THR A 191 -18.89 8.61 -9.65
N LEU A 192 -18.32 9.33 -8.68
CA LEU A 192 -19.01 9.69 -7.45
C LEU A 192 -19.69 11.07 -7.55
N ILE A 193 -19.10 12.07 -8.20
CA ILE A 193 -19.54 13.47 -8.03
C ILE A 193 -20.27 14.00 -9.27
N GLU A 194 -19.82 13.67 -10.48
CA GLU A 194 -20.35 14.30 -11.71
C GLU A 194 -21.68 13.70 -12.18
N THR A 195 -22.15 12.63 -11.54
CA THR A 195 -23.52 12.14 -11.76
C THR A 195 -24.50 13.06 -11.03
N SER A 196 -25.17 13.94 -11.77
CA SER A 196 -26.14 14.92 -11.27
C SER A 196 -27.35 14.31 -10.55
N GLU A 197 -27.55 13.01 -10.68
CA GLU A 197 -28.60 12.25 -10.01
C GLU A 197 -27.97 11.10 -9.22
N ILE A 198 -28.57 10.75 -8.09
CA ILE A 198 -28.23 9.53 -7.37
C ILE A 198 -28.73 8.34 -8.19
N ARG A 199 -27.87 7.89 -9.09
CA ARG A 199 -28.10 6.69 -9.88
C ARG A 199 -27.18 5.59 -9.39
N PRO A 200 -27.58 4.32 -9.58
CA PRO A 200 -26.68 3.20 -9.40
C PRO A 200 -25.38 3.45 -10.19
N ILE A 201 -24.26 3.27 -9.52
CA ILE A 201 -22.94 3.48 -10.13
C ILE A 201 -22.73 2.41 -11.21
N SER A 202 -22.18 2.81 -12.36
CA SER A 202 -21.92 1.88 -13.44
C SER A 202 -20.82 0.88 -13.04
N PRO A 203 -21.07 -0.45 -13.17
CA PRO A 203 -20.03 -1.46 -12.92
C PRO A 203 -18.78 -1.26 -13.79
N SER A 204 -18.93 -0.68 -14.99
CA SER A 204 -17.80 -0.40 -15.88
C SER A 204 -16.87 0.69 -15.33
N GLN A 205 -17.40 1.70 -14.64
CA GLN A 205 -16.61 2.76 -14.03
C GLN A 205 -15.83 2.24 -12.82
N VAL A 206 -16.48 1.46 -11.95
CA VAL A 206 -15.82 0.79 -10.81
C VAL A 206 -14.72 -0.15 -11.31
N SER A 207 -14.98 -0.93 -12.37
CA SER A 207 -13.96 -1.79 -12.97
C SER A 207 -12.79 -1.00 -13.57
N LYS A 208 -13.05 0.17 -14.19
CA LYS A 208 -12.00 1.04 -14.75
C LYS A 208 -11.13 1.62 -13.63
N PHE A 209 -11.75 2.10 -12.55
CA PHE A 209 -11.06 2.57 -11.35
C PHE A 209 -10.15 1.47 -10.77
N LYS A 210 -10.70 0.28 -10.49
CA LYS A 210 -9.95 -0.86 -9.95
C LYS A 210 -8.78 -1.26 -10.85
N SER A 211 -8.98 -1.24 -12.17
CA SER A 211 -7.89 -1.52 -13.11
C SER A 211 -6.74 -0.51 -13.01
N LYS A 212 -7.04 0.76 -12.74
CA LYS A 212 -6.04 1.83 -12.63
C LYS A 212 -5.31 1.81 -11.30
N ILE A 213 -6.01 1.56 -10.19
CA ILE A 213 -5.37 1.26 -8.90
C ILE A 213 -4.41 0.07 -9.04
N GLN A 214 -4.90 -1.03 -9.63
CA GLN A 214 -4.11 -2.24 -9.85
C GLN A 214 -2.86 -1.97 -10.70
N GLU A 215 -2.99 -1.20 -11.78
CA GLU A 215 -1.86 -0.77 -12.61
C GLU A 215 -0.84 0.04 -11.80
N GLY A 216 -1.31 1.01 -10.99
CA GLY A 216 -0.47 1.82 -10.11
C GLY A 216 0.32 0.96 -9.12
N VAL A 217 -0.35 0.06 -8.40
CA VAL A 217 0.27 -0.86 -7.44
C VAL A 217 1.28 -1.78 -8.13
N GLU A 218 0.95 -2.35 -9.30
CA GLU A 218 1.89 -3.18 -10.06
C GLU A 218 3.17 -2.41 -10.40
N PHE A 219 3.06 -1.13 -10.81
CA PHE A 219 4.22 -0.31 -11.11
C PHE A 219 5.07 0.04 -9.88
N PHE A 220 4.46 0.35 -8.73
CA PHE A 220 5.22 0.60 -7.50
C PHE A 220 5.91 -0.67 -6.99
N LEU A 221 5.27 -1.83 -7.11
CA LEU A 221 5.89 -3.12 -6.79
C LEU A 221 7.02 -3.47 -7.75
N ASP A 222 6.86 -3.22 -9.06
CA ASP A 222 7.94 -3.36 -10.05
C ASP A 222 9.11 -2.40 -9.75
N SER A 223 8.83 -1.19 -9.24
CA SER A 223 9.84 -0.22 -8.81
C SER A 223 10.62 -0.75 -7.60
N SER A 224 9.91 -1.20 -6.54
CA SER A 224 10.49 -1.83 -5.34
C SER A 224 11.47 -2.98 -5.66
N LEU A 225 11.14 -3.79 -6.66
CA LEU A 225 12.00 -4.89 -7.13
C LEU A 225 13.29 -4.42 -7.81
N LYS A 226 13.29 -3.22 -8.40
CA LYS A 226 14.42 -2.65 -9.14
C LYS A 226 15.23 -1.64 -8.33
N THR A 227 14.66 -1.08 -7.27
CA THR A 227 15.35 -0.17 -6.34
C THR A 227 16.58 -0.89 -5.74
N PRO A 228 17.80 -0.39 -5.92
CA PRO A 228 18.99 -1.06 -5.39
C PRO A 228 18.96 -1.14 -3.86
N GLU A 229 18.78 0.01 -3.21
CA GLU A 229 18.83 0.16 -1.76
C GLU A 229 17.49 -0.15 -1.09
N TRP A 230 17.53 -0.94 -0.02
CA TRP A 230 16.31 -1.31 0.71
C TRP A 230 15.65 -0.12 1.42
N THR A 231 16.44 0.84 1.88
CA THR A 231 15.94 2.07 2.51
C THR A 231 15.00 2.85 1.60
N ASN A 232 15.23 2.78 0.29
CA ASN A 232 14.46 3.50 -0.72
C ASN A 232 13.21 2.71 -1.17
N VAL A 233 13.10 1.44 -0.80
CA VAL A 233 11.88 0.64 -1.04
C VAL A 233 10.70 1.20 -0.24
N SER A 234 10.96 1.87 0.88
CA SER A 234 9.95 2.56 1.70
C SER A 234 9.06 3.48 0.86
N ALA A 235 9.62 4.23 -0.09
CA ALA A 235 8.84 5.08 -1.00
C ALA A 235 7.84 4.31 -1.85
N SER A 236 8.22 3.12 -2.35
CA SER A 236 7.30 2.26 -3.09
C SER A 236 6.22 1.68 -2.18
N VAL A 237 6.55 1.32 -0.93
CA VAL A 237 5.57 0.83 0.05
C VAL A 237 4.58 1.95 0.45
N SER A 238 5.05 3.18 0.66
CA SER A 238 4.20 4.35 0.92
C SER A 238 3.21 4.57 -0.23
N SER A 239 3.67 4.52 -1.48
CA SER A 239 2.80 4.66 -2.64
C SER A 239 1.78 3.53 -2.77
N VAL A 240 2.16 2.28 -2.45
CA VAL A 240 1.21 1.16 -2.41
C VAL A 240 0.17 1.34 -1.28
N SER A 241 0.60 1.81 -0.10
CA SER A 241 -0.30 2.13 1.00
C SER A 241 -1.32 3.20 0.61
N LEU A 242 -0.86 4.27 -0.05
CA LEU A 242 -1.72 5.34 -0.53
C LEU A 242 -2.72 4.83 -1.57
N ALA A 243 -2.28 3.98 -2.51
CA ALA A 243 -3.15 3.36 -3.50
C ALA A 243 -4.26 2.52 -2.86
N PHE A 244 -3.93 1.70 -1.86
CA PHE A 244 -4.91 0.91 -1.11
C PHE A 244 -5.88 1.78 -0.33
N SER A 245 -5.40 2.87 0.27
CA SER A 245 -6.25 3.83 0.99
C SER A 245 -7.26 4.51 0.06
N ILE A 246 -6.83 4.89 -1.16
CA ILE A 246 -7.71 5.45 -2.19
C ILE A 246 -8.75 4.41 -2.65
N GLU A 247 -8.33 3.15 -2.82
CA GLU A 247 -9.23 2.05 -3.17
C GLU A 247 -10.30 1.82 -2.10
N ASP A 248 -9.88 1.70 -0.85
CA ASP A 248 -10.77 1.44 0.29
C ASP A 248 -11.78 2.58 0.48
N PHE A 249 -11.32 3.83 0.34
CA PHE A 249 -12.21 5.00 0.35
C PHE A 249 -13.24 4.94 -0.80
N HIS A 250 -12.80 4.65 -2.03
CA HIS A 250 -13.70 4.59 -3.18
C HIS A 250 -14.74 3.47 -3.03
N GLU A 251 -14.36 2.28 -2.57
CA GLU A 251 -15.29 1.18 -2.34
C GLU A 251 -16.37 1.57 -1.32
N LYS A 252 -15.98 2.17 -0.20
CA LYS A 252 -16.93 2.65 0.82
C LYS A 252 -17.84 3.76 0.29
N ALA A 253 -17.31 4.68 -0.53
CA ALA A 253 -18.10 5.74 -1.17
C ALA A 253 -19.12 5.19 -2.18
N VAL A 254 -18.74 4.16 -2.95
CA VAL A 254 -19.64 3.46 -3.87
C VAL A 254 -20.76 2.79 -3.09
N GLU A 255 -20.44 2.05 -2.03
CA GLU A 255 -21.43 1.40 -1.17
C GLU A 255 -22.38 2.39 -0.50
N LEU A 256 -21.85 3.53 -0.04
CA LEU A 256 -22.63 4.62 0.53
C LEU A 256 -23.59 5.22 -0.51
N THR A 257 -23.09 5.49 -1.73
CA THR A 257 -23.91 5.99 -2.84
C THR A 257 -25.03 5.02 -3.19
N GLU A 258 -24.75 3.73 -3.27
CA GLU A 258 -25.77 2.71 -3.55
C GLU A 258 -26.80 2.58 -2.41
N ALA A 259 -26.36 2.74 -1.16
CA ALA A 259 -27.28 2.74 -0.01
C ALA A 259 -28.21 3.97 -0.04
N LEU A 260 -27.69 5.14 -0.41
CA LEU A 260 -28.48 6.36 -0.59
C LEU A 260 -29.48 6.22 -1.74
N ALA A 261 -29.07 5.64 -2.87
CA ALA A 261 -29.94 5.41 -4.04
C ALA A 261 -31.18 4.55 -3.72
N LYS A 262 -31.06 3.64 -2.74
CA LYS A 262 -32.13 2.73 -2.31
C LYS A 262 -33.06 3.34 -1.27
N ARG A 263 -32.77 4.55 -0.75
CA ARG A 263 -33.53 5.16 0.33
C ARG A 263 -34.66 6.04 -0.22
N PRO A 264 -35.94 5.64 -0.14
CA PRO A 264 -37.04 6.52 -0.52
C PRO A 264 -37.11 7.71 0.44
N GLY A 265 -37.17 8.92 -0.11
CA GLY A 265 -37.32 10.16 0.67
C GLY A 265 -36.05 10.70 1.33
N GLY A 266 -34.85 10.38 0.81
CA GLY A 266 -33.63 11.08 1.22
C GLY A 266 -33.75 12.59 0.95
N ARG A 267 -33.36 13.43 1.92
CA ARG A 267 -33.34 14.88 1.72
C ARG A 267 -32.22 15.23 0.76
N GLU A 268 -32.54 16.00 -0.28
CA GLU A 268 -31.57 16.49 -1.27
C GLU A 268 -30.34 17.16 -0.61
N GLU A 269 -30.55 17.87 0.51
CA GLU A 269 -29.49 18.50 1.31
C GLU A 269 -28.50 17.50 1.91
N ASP A 270 -28.99 16.35 2.40
CA ASP A 270 -28.16 15.28 2.97
C ASP A 270 -27.25 14.69 1.89
N ILE A 271 -27.80 14.50 0.69
CA ILE A 271 -27.09 13.96 -0.48
C ILE A 271 -26.01 14.93 -0.94
N GLN A 272 -26.34 16.21 -1.07
CA GLN A 272 -25.38 17.25 -1.47
C GLN A 272 -24.23 17.36 -0.48
N SER A 273 -24.51 17.27 0.82
CA SER A 273 -23.49 17.31 1.87
C SER A 273 -22.56 16.09 1.80
N ILE A 274 -23.09 14.90 1.51
CA ILE A 274 -22.29 13.70 1.31
C ILE A 274 -21.42 13.81 0.06
N ARG A 275 -21.96 14.32 -1.06
CA ARG A 275 -21.17 14.58 -2.28
C ARG A 275 -20.06 15.60 -2.05
N GLN A 276 -20.33 16.63 -1.26
CA GLN A 276 -19.32 17.61 -0.88
C GLN A 276 -18.21 16.96 -0.06
N PHE A 277 -18.56 16.06 0.88
CA PHE A 277 -17.58 15.29 1.65
C PHE A 277 -16.71 14.40 0.74
N GLU A 278 -17.34 13.63 -0.15
CA GLU A 278 -16.63 12.76 -1.10
C GLU A 278 -15.68 13.57 -2.00
N LYS A 279 -16.16 14.71 -2.53
CA LYS A 279 -15.35 15.63 -3.34
C LYS A 279 -14.13 16.13 -2.58
N LEU A 280 -14.34 16.60 -1.36
CA LEU A 280 -13.27 17.19 -0.56
C LEU A 280 -12.23 16.13 -0.16
N ALA A 281 -12.66 14.91 0.14
CA ALA A 281 -11.76 13.78 0.42
C ALA A 281 -10.92 13.38 -0.82
N LEU A 282 -11.54 13.27 -2.00
CA LEU A 282 -10.80 12.98 -3.24
C LEU A 282 -9.83 14.10 -3.63
N GLU A 283 -10.23 15.35 -3.45
CA GLU A 283 -9.32 16.50 -3.63
C GLU A 283 -8.14 16.42 -2.66
N THR A 284 -8.38 16.04 -1.41
CA THR A 284 -7.33 15.86 -0.39
C THR A 284 -6.35 14.77 -0.80
N PHE A 285 -6.83 13.61 -1.25
CA PHE A 285 -5.96 12.56 -1.80
C PHE A 285 -5.16 13.03 -3.02
N LYS A 286 -5.77 13.79 -3.92
CA LYS A 286 -5.08 14.34 -5.10
C LYS A 286 -3.97 15.32 -4.72
N ILE A 287 -4.22 16.20 -3.74
CA ILE A 287 -3.23 17.14 -3.22
C ILE A 287 -2.11 16.37 -2.52
N LEU A 288 -2.45 15.37 -1.71
CA LEU A 288 -1.47 14.53 -1.02
C LEU A 288 -0.57 13.78 -2.00
N LEU A 289 -1.15 13.11 -3.00
CA LEU A 289 -0.43 12.45 -4.07
C LEU A 289 0.55 13.44 -4.74
N LYS A 290 0.05 14.62 -5.09
CA LYS A 290 0.86 15.71 -5.63
C LYS A 290 1.98 16.22 -4.71
N ALA A 291 1.79 16.19 -3.39
CA ALA A 291 2.79 16.56 -2.40
C ALA A 291 3.91 15.50 -2.33
N PHE A 292 3.57 14.21 -2.42
CA PHE A 292 4.53 13.12 -2.49
C PHE A 292 5.51 13.27 -3.65
N HIS A 293 5.04 13.63 -4.84
CA HIS A 293 5.84 13.54 -6.09
C HIS A 293 6.65 14.80 -6.44
N ASN A 294 6.38 15.96 -5.84
CA ASN A 294 7.01 17.21 -6.26
C ASN A 294 7.70 17.98 -5.14
N ASP A 295 7.90 17.34 -3.99
CA ASP A 295 8.55 17.96 -2.82
C ASP A 295 8.05 19.40 -2.59
N ASP A 296 6.72 19.52 -2.46
CA ASP A 296 6.02 20.80 -2.33
C ASP A 296 5.42 20.90 -0.92
N PRO A 297 6.18 21.41 0.06
CA PRO A 297 5.75 21.59 1.44
C PRO A 297 4.44 22.38 1.60
N ASP A 298 4.16 23.32 0.70
CA ASP A 298 2.94 24.13 0.78
C ASP A 298 1.69 23.30 0.44
N ARG A 299 1.83 22.22 -0.34
CA ARG A 299 0.73 21.26 -0.53
C ARG A 299 0.39 20.50 0.73
N LEU A 300 1.35 20.23 1.62
CA LEU A 300 1.06 19.58 2.91
C LEU A 300 0.25 20.50 3.83
N LYS A 301 0.53 21.82 3.82
CA LYS A 301 -0.33 22.79 4.52
C LYS A 301 -1.75 22.77 3.97
N LEU A 302 -1.90 22.66 2.66
CA LEU A 302 -3.21 22.54 2.02
C LEU A 302 -3.93 21.23 2.39
N VAL A 303 -3.23 20.10 2.49
CA VAL A 303 -3.82 18.83 3.01
C VAL A 303 -4.36 19.03 4.43
N LYS A 304 -3.59 19.68 5.31
CA LYS A 304 -4.04 19.97 6.69
C LYS A 304 -5.29 20.86 6.73
N GLN A 305 -5.32 21.89 5.91
CA GLN A 305 -6.50 22.76 5.75
C GLN A 305 -7.70 21.94 5.29
N LYS A 306 -7.56 21.13 4.23
CA LYS A 306 -8.64 20.33 3.66
C LYS A 306 -9.15 19.26 4.62
N ASN A 307 -8.26 18.66 5.42
CA ASN A 307 -8.66 17.74 6.48
C ASN A 307 -9.49 18.43 7.58
N SER A 308 -9.16 19.68 7.90
CA SER A 308 -9.93 20.49 8.86
C SER A 308 -11.33 20.82 8.30
N GLU A 309 -11.40 21.22 7.02
CA GLU A 309 -12.68 21.44 6.31
C GLU A 309 -13.56 20.17 6.29
N LEU A 310 -12.96 18.98 6.12
CA LEU A 310 -13.67 17.69 6.19
C LEU A 310 -14.22 17.40 7.59
N SER A 311 -13.44 17.67 8.64
CA SER A 311 -13.88 17.51 10.03
C SER A 311 -15.09 18.39 10.34
N GLU A 312 -15.05 19.67 9.95
CA GLU A 312 -16.17 20.60 10.14
C GLU A 312 -17.42 20.15 9.37
N LEU A 313 -17.25 19.62 8.16
CA LEU A 313 -18.36 19.09 7.37
C LEU A 313 -18.97 17.85 8.03
N LEU A 314 -18.14 16.98 8.61
CA LEU A 314 -18.58 15.79 9.34
C LEU A 314 -19.41 16.15 10.59
N GLU A 315 -19.02 17.18 11.34
CA GLU A 315 -19.79 17.70 12.48
C GLU A 315 -21.17 18.22 12.06
N LYS A 316 -21.25 18.90 10.90
CA LYS A 316 -22.54 19.37 10.35
C LYS A 316 -23.44 18.20 9.95
N LEU A 317 -22.86 17.16 9.36
CA LEU A 317 -23.57 15.94 8.94
C LEU A 317 -24.13 15.14 10.13
N ASP A 318 -23.42 15.14 11.27
CA ASP A 318 -23.83 14.45 12.51
C ASP A 318 -25.21 14.88 12.99
N SER A 319 -25.52 16.17 12.86
CA SER A 319 -26.81 16.73 13.30
C SER A 319 -28.01 16.31 12.46
N ASN A 320 -27.81 15.79 11.24
CA ASN A 320 -28.86 15.64 10.24
C ASN A 320 -29.06 14.22 9.68
N LEU A 321 -28.06 13.34 9.79
CA LEU A 321 -28.11 12.01 9.17
C LEU A 321 -28.58 10.90 10.11
N SER A 322 -29.14 9.85 9.53
CA SER A 322 -29.42 8.60 10.27
C SER A 322 -28.11 7.96 10.74
N GLY A 323 -28.11 7.38 11.94
CA GLY A 323 -26.89 6.84 12.58
C GLY A 323 -26.10 5.82 11.75
N ASN A 324 -26.74 4.99 10.91
CA ASN A 324 -26.01 4.03 10.05
C ASN A 324 -25.19 4.72 8.95
N ILE A 325 -25.80 5.66 8.21
CA ILE A 325 -25.12 6.42 7.15
C ILE A 325 -23.99 7.24 7.74
N LEU A 326 -24.26 7.95 8.84
CA LEU A 326 -23.24 8.73 9.52
C LEU A 326 -22.07 7.87 9.99
N GLY A 327 -22.35 6.70 10.57
CA GLY A 327 -21.30 5.75 10.98
C GLY A 327 -20.36 5.38 9.84
N ARG A 328 -20.90 5.11 8.64
CA ARG A 328 -20.09 4.83 7.45
C ARG A 328 -19.23 6.02 7.02
N ILE A 329 -19.77 7.23 7.05
CA ILE A 329 -19.02 8.45 6.69
C ILE A 329 -17.90 8.71 7.69
N ARG A 330 -18.16 8.51 8.99
CA ARG A 330 -17.14 8.61 10.04
C ARG A 330 -16.02 7.59 9.83
N GLU A 331 -16.37 6.34 9.56
CA GLU A 331 -15.38 5.30 9.25
C GLU A 331 -14.52 5.68 8.03
N MET A 332 -15.15 6.17 6.95
CA MET A 332 -14.43 6.67 5.77
C MET A 332 -13.50 7.84 6.10
N TYR A 333 -13.95 8.77 6.94
CA TYR A 333 -13.16 9.92 7.38
C TYR A 333 -11.98 9.48 8.26
N GLU A 334 -12.20 8.61 9.23
CA GLU A 334 -11.17 8.12 10.15
C GLU A 334 -10.06 7.39 9.38
N ASP A 335 -10.43 6.50 8.46
CA ASP A 335 -9.47 5.78 7.61
C ASP A 335 -8.64 6.76 6.77
N ALA A 336 -9.30 7.68 6.06
CA ALA A 336 -8.62 8.63 5.20
C ALA A 336 -7.77 9.64 5.99
N SER A 337 -8.30 10.15 7.11
CA SER A 337 -7.59 11.08 7.99
C SER A 337 -6.41 10.42 8.69
N SER A 338 -6.45 9.12 8.97
CA SER A 338 -5.29 8.41 9.55
C SER A 338 -4.08 8.49 8.61
N VAL A 339 -4.31 8.33 7.30
CA VAL A 339 -3.30 8.43 6.24
C VAL A 339 -2.76 9.85 6.15
N TRP A 340 -3.66 10.83 6.09
CA TRP A 340 -3.27 12.23 5.95
C TRP A 340 -2.49 12.72 7.18
N SER A 341 -2.98 12.43 8.37
CA SER A 341 -2.37 12.84 9.63
C SER A 341 -1.01 12.18 9.86
N GLY A 342 -0.83 10.90 9.49
CA GLY A 342 0.47 10.23 9.61
C GLY A 342 1.58 10.94 8.84
N LEU A 343 1.25 11.42 7.63
CA LEU A 343 2.18 12.20 6.81
C LEU A 343 2.40 13.62 7.34
N LEU A 344 1.32 14.29 7.77
CA LEU A 344 1.41 15.64 8.33
C LEU A 344 2.24 15.71 9.62
N LYS A 345 2.21 14.66 10.45
CA LYS A 345 3.06 14.57 11.65
C LYS A 345 4.55 14.63 11.29
N SER A 346 4.92 13.96 10.21
CA SER A 346 6.30 13.96 9.68
C SER A 346 6.77 15.33 9.16
N TYR A 347 5.86 16.31 9.08
CA TYR A 347 6.12 17.65 8.56
C TYR A 347 6.06 18.76 9.63
N SER A 348 5.61 18.46 10.85
CA SER A 348 5.22 19.48 11.84
C SER A 348 6.37 20.02 12.71
N SER A 349 7.63 19.77 12.34
CA SER A 349 8.84 20.32 13.01
C SER A 349 9.71 21.08 12.02
#